data_AF-A0A255SC96-F1
#
_entry.id   AF-A0A255SC96-F1
#
_cell.length_a   1.000
_cell.length_b   1.000
_cell.length_c   1.000
_cell.angle_alpha   90.00
_cell.angle_beta   90.00
_cell.angle_gamma   90.00
#
_symmetry.space_group_name_H-M   'P 1'
#
loop_
_entity.id
_entity.type
_entity.pdbx_description
1 polymer ?
#
loop_
_entity_poly.entity_id
_entity_poly.type
_entity_poly.pdbx_seq_one_letter_code
_entity_poly.pdbx_strand_id
1 'polypeptide(L)'
;MMKTFNCRRNFFLLFLFLITAISTVANGQHFQTSGPGEWVNSTRLYVSQLKSLTAIVNDNWQTLPLLHLHATNERMTVGFDEMSHEVHDYICRLERCEPDWTTSQFVFENDWMQGFSEFPILDYQHSINTTIDYTHYTITIPNEQCQITMSGNYRLRIFDRNHRLDQPVAEVCFMVVEPKAKVALTMTTITDKDVNGKHQQISATLEYPSLNISDRERQLYTVMMQNWHSPRINVPPTYQMKSGMKWDHDENYIFLAGNEYHKFEILATSHPTMGIERIEWNGHQYDAYLHPDVPRPFYLTDEAAKGFSLVRNSDRQEDDVTCDYVSVNYQLQAPYHGNRYIFGQWTNSSDSRDYLMYYDNTTSSYHATIMQKQGYYSYIYVDDKGLPAETEGNFFQTSNSYQMLAYYRPIGGRTWLLVGFCELLSR
;
A
#
# COMPACT_ATOMS: atom_id res chain seq x y z
N MET A 1 11.29 -29.84 86.92
CA MET A 1 11.52 -28.97 88.09
C MET A 1 12.17 -27.69 87.57
N MET A 2 11.58 -26.54 87.91
CA MET A 2 12.05 -25.14 87.75
C MET A 2 12.28 -24.54 86.34
N LYS A 3 11.42 -23.54 86.08
CA LYS A 3 11.59 -22.39 85.20
C LYS A 3 12.72 -21.48 85.70
N THR A 4 13.40 -20.78 84.79
CA THR A 4 13.70 -19.35 84.96
C THR A 4 13.77 -18.64 83.60
N PHE A 5 12.93 -17.62 83.48
CA PHE A 5 12.98 -16.55 82.49
C PHE A 5 14.14 -15.59 82.84
N ASN A 6 14.81 -14.99 81.84
CA ASN A 6 14.97 -13.53 81.88
C ASN A 6 15.17 -12.86 80.51
N CYS A 7 14.54 -11.69 80.43
CA CYS A 7 14.21 -10.82 79.31
C CYS A 7 15.37 -9.94 78.80
N ARG A 8 15.34 -9.57 77.50
CA ARG A 8 15.54 -8.21 76.90
C ARG A 8 16.00 -8.37 75.42
N ARG A 9 15.62 -7.57 74.41
CA ARG A 9 14.61 -6.54 74.12
C ARG A 9 14.78 -6.22 72.61
N ASN A 10 13.69 -5.96 71.88
CA ASN A 10 13.61 -5.23 70.59
C ASN A 10 14.18 -5.94 69.33
N PHE A 11 13.63 -5.86 68.11
CA PHE A 11 12.47 -5.17 67.49
C PHE A 11 12.27 -5.79 66.08
N PHE A 12 11.08 -5.59 65.48
CA PHE A 12 10.69 -5.84 64.07
C PHE A 12 10.27 -7.24 63.61
N LEU A 13 8.95 -7.46 63.66
CA LEU A 13 8.19 -8.31 62.74
C LEU A 13 8.16 -7.69 61.34
N LEU A 14 8.31 -8.51 60.30
CA LEU A 14 7.63 -8.27 59.03
C LEU A 14 6.92 -9.56 58.60
N PHE A 15 5.59 -9.51 58.65
CA PHE A 15 4.68 -10.55 58.19
C PHE A 15 4.59 -10.47 56.66
N LEU A 16 4.88 -11.57 55.96
CA LEU A 16 4.69 -11.69 54.51
C LEU A 16 3.21 -12.00 54.23
N PHE A 17 2.42 -11.00 53.82
CA PHE A 17 1.11 -11.21 53.23
C PHE A 17 1.28 -11.35 51.71
N LEU A 18 1.01 -12.54 51.18
CA LEU A 18 0.85 -12.77 49.75
C LEU A 18 -0.51 -12.18 49.31
N ILE A 19 -0.50 -11.04 48.63
CA ILE A 19 -1.66 -10.55 47.88
C ILE A 19 -1.40 -10.90 46.42
N THR A 20 -2.21 -11.82 45.89
CA THR A 20 -2.31 -12.11 44.46
C THR A 20 -2.96 -10.92 43.75
N ALA A 21 -2.16 -10.11 43.07
CA ALA A 21 -2.65 -9.14 42.11
C ALA A 21 -2.85 -9.83 40.76
N ILE A 22 -4.11 -10.05 40.38
CA ILE A 22 -4.49 -10.38 39.01
C ILE A 22 -4.40 -9.06 38.23
N SER A 23 -3.27 -8.82 37.58
CA SER A 23 -3.17 -7.77 36.57
C SER A 23 -3.82 -8.28 35.30
N THR A 24 -5.04 -7.80 35.02
CA THR A 24 -5.65 -7.87 33.69
C THR A 24 -4.75 -7.11 32.72
N VAL A 25 -3.95 -7.85 31.95
CA VAL A 25 -3.25 -7.30 30.79
C VAL A 25 -4.31 -7.09 29.73
N ALA A 26 -4.78 -5.85 29.61
CA ALA A 26 -5.45 -5.41 28.39
C ALA A 26 -4.39 -5.48 27.28
N ASN A 27 -4.47 -6.52 26.44
CA ASN A 27 -3.71 -6.61 25.19
C ASN A 27 -4.25 -5.55 24.22
N GLY A 28 -3.91 -4.29 24.45
CA GLY A 28 -3.77 -3.32 23.37
C GLY A 28 -2.44 -3.62 22.71
N GLN A 29 -2.46 -4.37 21.60
CA GLN A 29 -1.29 -4.45 20.73
C GLN A 29 -1.06 -3.05 20.15
N HIS A 30 -0.16 -2.30 20.79
CA HIS A 30 0.47 -1.16 20.16
C HIS A 30 1.29 -1.68 18.98
N PHE A 31 0.81 -1.41 17.77
CA PHE A 31 1.56 -1.57 16.54
C PHE A 31 2.89 -0.82 16.68
N GLN A 32 4.01 -1.54 16.56
CA GLN A 32 5.28 -0.89 16.25
C GLN A 32 5.21 -0.49 14.78
N THR A 33 4.92 0.79 14.53
CA THR A 33 4.90 1.41 13.20
C THR A 33 6.33 1.46 12.65
N SER A 34 6.57 0.85 11.51
CA SER A 34 7.88 0.85 10.85
C SER A 34 7.78 1.65 9.55
N GLY A 35 8.11 2.94 9.62
CA GLY A 35 8.34 3.82 8.47
C GLY A 35 7.26 4.91 8.25
N PRO A 36 7.60 5.98 7.51
CA PRO A 36 6.63 7.00 7.09
C PRO A 36 5.60 6.41 6.09
N GLY A 37 4.30 6.51 6.38
CA GLY A 37 3.24 6.35 5.36
C GLY A 37 2.86 4.92 4.98
N GLU A 38 2.57 4.05 5.95
CA GLU A 38 2.13 2.67 5.70
C GLU A 38 0.78 2.62 4.94
N TRP A 39 0.80 2.14 3.69
CA TRP A 39 -0.41 1.71 2.96
C TRP A 39 -1.01 0.47 3.63
N VAL A 40 -2.33 0.29 3.52
CA VAL A 40 -2.92 -1.05 3.67
C VAL A 40 -2.55 -1.76 2.38
N ASN A 41 -1.54 -2.64 2.42
CA ASN A 41 -0.92 -3.32 1.26
C ASN A 41 0.41 -2.67 0.86
N SER A 42 1.51 -3.25 1.32
CA SER A 42 2.83 -2.99 0.74
C SER A 42 3.20 -4.15 -0.16
N THR A 43 3.00 -4.03 -1.46
CA THR A 43 3.95 -4.64 -2.41
C THR A 43 5.34 -4.18 -1.99
N ARG A 44 6.31 -5.09 -1.83
CA ARG A 44 7.69 -4.76 -1.42
C ARG A 44 8.70 -5.36 -2.37
N LEU A 45 9.75 -4.58 -2.61
CA LEU A 45 10.99 -5.03 -3.21
C LEU A 45 12.06 -5.03 -2.12
N TYR A 46 12.71 -6.18 -1.91
CA TYR A 46 13.72 -6.35 -0.86
C TYR A 46 15.15 -6.26 -1.38
N VAL A 47 15.33 -6.30 -2.69
CA VAL A 47 16.63 -6.42 -3.32
C VAL A 47 16.76 -5.39 -4.44
N SER A 48 17.92 -4.74 -4.54
CA SER A 48 18.12 -3.59 -5.42
C SER A 48 18.22 -3.96 -6.90
N GLN A 49 18.53 -5.23 -7.22
CA GLN A 49 18.58 -5.76 -8.57
C GLN A 49 17.19 -6.02 -9.18
N LEU A 50 16.12 -5.96 -8.38
CA LEU A 50 14.77 -6.03 -8.89
C LEU A 50 14.16 -4.63 -8.94
N LYS A 51 13.52 -4.31 -10.07
CA LYS A 51 12.92 -3.01 -10.33
C LYS A 51 11.54 -3.15 -10.96
N SER A 52 10.80 -2.04 -10.97
CA SER A 52 9.50 -1.89 -11.66
C SER A 52 8.49 -2.98 -11.31
N LEU A 53 8.45 -3.42 -10.05
CA LEU A 53 7.44 -4.37 -9.59
C LEU A 53 6.05 -3.73 -9.69
N THR A 54 5.18 -4.38 -10.45
CA THR A 54 3.80 -3.96 -10.71
C THR A 54 2.85 -5.13 -10.48
N ALA A 55 1.60 -4.82 -10.12
CA ALA A 55 0.53 -5.79 -9.97
C ALA A 55 -0.77 -5.16 -10.45
N ILE A 56 -1.28 -5.62 -11.59
CA ILE A 56 -2.38 -4.99 -12.33
C ILE A 56 -3.46 -6.02 -12.60
N VAL A 57 -4.72 -5.67 -12.31
CA VAL A 57 -5.87 -6.50 -12.65
C VAL A 57 -6.59 -5.91 -13.86
N ASN A 58 -6.79 -6.72 -14.91
CA ASN A 58 -7.53 -6.34 -16.13
C ASN A 58 -7.10 -4.99 -16.74
N ASP A 59 -5.79 -4.74 -16.81
CA ASP A 59 -5.20 -3.50 -17.33
C ASP A 59 -5.57 -2.22 -16.54
N ASN A 60 -6.24 -2.35 -15.39
CA ASN A 60 -6.56 -1.24 -14.51
C ASN A 60 -5.39 -0.93 -13.57
N TRP A 61 -4.48 -0.09 -14.03
CA TRP A 61 -3.26 0.30 -13.32
C TRP A 61 -3.46 1.45 -12.31
N GLN A 62 -4.66 2.03 -12.21
CA GLN A 62 -4.96 3.18 -11.34
C GLN A 62 -5.63 2.78 -10.02
N THR A 63 -5.56 1.51 -9.64
CA THR A 63 -6.12 0.98 -8.40
C THR A 63 -5.28 -0.18 -7.89
N LEU A 64 -5.39 -0.51 -6.60
CA LEU A 64 -4.71 -1.68 -6.05
C LEU A 64 -5.31 -2.98 -6.62
N PRO A 65 -4.51 -4.05 -6.75
CA PRO A 65 -4.98 -5.29 -7.34
C PRO A 65 -6.08 -5.93 -6.48
N LEU A 66 -7.28 -5.99 -7.07
CA LEU A 66 -8.47 -6.59 -6.48
C LEU A 66 -9.18 -7.45 -7.53
N LEU A 67 -9.40 -8.72 -7.19
CA LEU A 67 -10.10 -9.71 -8.01
C LEU A 67 -11.48 -9.99 -7.42
N HIS A 68 -12.45 -10.34 -8.26
CA HIS A 68 -13.74 -10.88 -7.85
C HIS A 68 -13.69 -12.40 -7.84
N LEU A 69 -14.05 -12.99 -6.70
CA LEU A 69 -14.17 -14.43 -6.59
C LEU A 69 -15.20 -14.95 -7.60
N HIS A 70 -14.85 -16.04 -8.29
CA HIS A 70 -15.64 -16.67 -9.36
C HIS A 70 -15.76 -15.90 -10.67
N ALA A 71 -15.09 -14.76 -10.84
CA ALA A 71 -15.01 -14.13 -12.14
C ALA A 71 -14.13 -14.96 -13.09
N THR A 72 -14.64 -15.25 -14.28
CA THR A 72 -13.96 -16.16 -15.22
C THR A 72 -12.88 -15.48 -16.06
N ASN A 73 -12.93 -14.15 -16.16
CA ASN A 73 -12.10 -13.36 -17.06
C ASN A 73 -11.18 -12.38 -16.33
N GLU A 74 -11.20 -12.38 -14.99
CA GLU A 74 -10.33 -11.51 -14.21
C GLU A 74 -9.02 -12.21 -13.90
N ARG A 75 -7.92 -11.51 -14.21
CA ARG A 75 -6.57 -11.97 -13.88
C ARG A 75 -5.73 -10.79 -13.42
N MET A 76 -4.87 -11.06 -12.45
CA MET A 76 -3.81 -10.18 -12.04
C MET A 76 -2.54 -10.55 -12.79
N THR A 77 -1.93 -9.58 -13.45
CA THR A 77 -0.59 -9.67 -14.01
C THR A 77 0.37 -8.98 -13.06
N VAL A 78 1.39 -9.71 -12.61
CA VAL A 78 2.52 -9.17 -11.85
C VAL A 78 3.73 -9.16 -12.76
N GLY A 79 4.36 -8.00 -12.90
CA GLY A 79 5.56 -7.82 -13.71
C GLY A 79 6.69 -7.21 -12.89
N PHE A 80 7.92 -7.63 -13.12
CA PHE A 80 9.12 -7.01 -12.55
C PHE A 80 10.34 -7.28 -13.43
N ASP A 81 11.36 -6.45 -13.30
CA ASP A 81 12.62 -6.61 -14.04
C ASP A 81 13.74 -7.01 -13.11
N GLU A 82 14.56 -7.96 -13.54
CA GLU A 82 15.88 -8.24 -12.99
C GLU A 82 16.92 -7.49 -13.83
N MET A 83 17.81 -6.73 -13.20
CA MET A 83 18.72 -5.79 -13.88
C MET A 83 19.94 -6.45 -14.56
N SER A 84 19.71 -7.57 -15.26
CA SER A 84 20.67 -8.26 -16.12
C SER A 84 19.97 -9.16 -17.16
N HIS A 85 20.74 -9.72 -18.10
CA HIS A 85 20.27 -10.81 -18.99
C HIS A 85 20.51 -12.21 -18.41
N GLU A 86 20.96 -12.33 -17.16
CA GLU A 86 21.02 -13.62 -16.48
C GLU A 86 19.59 -14.10 -16.18
N VAL A 87 19.29 -15.34 -16.56
CA VAL A 87 18.00 -15.96 -16.24
C VAL A 87 18.10 -16.58 -14.86
N HIS A 88 17.20 -16.18 -13.97
CA HIS A 88 17.10 -16.65 -12.59
C HIS A 88 15.90 -17.57 -12.44
N ASP A 89 16.06 -18.63 -11.65
CA ASP A 89 14.98 -19.55 -11.33
C ASP A 89 14.14 -18.97 -10.17
N TYR A 90 13.15 -18.16 -10.49
CA TYR A 90 12.22 -17.64 -9.49
C TYR A 90 11.08 -18.62 -9.16
N ILE A 91 10.73 -18.69 -7.88
CA ILE A 91 9.57 -19.42 -7.37
C ILE A 91 8.61 -18.44 -6.70
N CYS A 92 7.33 -18.57 -7.02
CA CYS A 92 6.24 -17.91 -6.32
C CYS A 92 5.69 -18.79 -5.21
N ARG A 93 5.35 -18.19 -4.06
CA ARG A 93 4.54 -18.80 -3.00
C ARG A 93 3.36 -17.89 -2.67
N LEU A 94 2.15 -18.41 -2.84
CA LEU A 94 0.92 -17.72 -2.49
C LEU A 94 0.52 -18.04 -1.05
N GLU A 95 0.28 -17.00 -0.27
CA GLU A 95 -0.18 -17.07 1.11
C GLU A 95 -1.52 -16.35 1.25
N ARG A 96 -2.45 -16.95 2.01
CA ARG A 96 -3.67 -16.27 2.43
C ARG A 96 -3.42 -15.47 3.71
N CYS A 97 -3.96 -14.26 3.78
CA CYS A 97 -3.80 -13.34 4.90
C CYS A 97 -5.15 -12.94 5.52
N GLU A 98 -5.11 -12.61 6.81
CA GLU A 98 -6.21 -11.97 7.54
C GLU A 98 -6.30 -10.46 7.19
N PRO A 99 -7.34 -9.73 7.66
CA PRO A 99 -7.56 -8.33 7.29
C PRO A 99 -6.42 -7.39 7.70
N ASP A 100 -5.66 -7.77 8.73
CA ASP A 100 -4.47 -7.09 9.22
C ASP A 100 -3.16 -7.54 8.51
N TRP A 101 -3.28 -8.31 7.42
CA TRP A 101 -2.18 -8.85 6.61
C TRP A 101 -1.30 -9.91 7.30
N THR A 102 -1.68 -10.38 8.49
CA THR A 102 -1.06 -11.56 9.10
C THR A 102 -1.42 -12.82 8.31
N THR A 103 -0.48 -13.77 8.17
CA THR A 103 -0.76 -15.03 7.48
C THR A 103 -1.82 -15.83 8.23
N SER A 104 -2.84 -16.32 7.51
CA SER A 104 -3.90 -17.14 8.07
C SER A 104 -3.34 -18.48 8.60
N GLN A 105 -3.48 -18.75 9.90
CA GLN A 105 -2.89 -19.95 10.54
C GLN A 105 -3.89 -21.12 10.71
N PHE A 106 -5.19 -20.86 10.60
CA PHE A 106 -6.25 -21.82 10.93
C PHE A 106 -6.95 -22.41 9.69
N VAL A 107 -6.44 -22.12 8.49
CA VAL A 107 -6.93 -22.68 7.23
C VAL A 107 -5.79 -23.36 6.49
N PHE A 108 -6.09 -24.46 5.83
CA PHE A 108 -5.15 -25.21 5.01
C PHE A 108 -5.27 -24.77 3.55
N GLU A 109 -4.25 -25.01 2.73
CA GLU A 109 -4.23 -24.62 1.31
C GLU A 109 -5.48 -25.10 0.55
N ASN A 110 -5.87 -26.37 0.76
CA ASN A 110 -7.08 -26.95 0.15
C ASN A 110 -8.39 -26.28 0.58
N ASP A 111 -8.41 -25.46 1.63
CA ASP A 111 -9.60 -24.71 2.03
C ASP A 111 -9.84 -23.50 1.13
N TRP A 112 -8.78 -22.88 0.60
CA TRP A 112 -8.85 -21.57 -0.07
C TRP A 112 -8.31 -21.55 -1.50
N MET A 113 -7.68 -22.62 -1.95
CA MET A 113 -7.24 -22.78 -3.33
C MET A 113 -7.36 -24.21 -3.86
N GLN A 114 -7.33 -24.32 -5.18
CA GLN A 114 -7.13 -25.58 -5.90
C GLN A 114 -5.81 -25.50 -6.69
N GLY A 115 -5.00 -26.55 -6.60
CA GLY A 115 -3.70 -26.64 -7.26
C GLY A 115 -2.53 -26.52 -6.26
N PHE A 116 -1.50 -25.76 -6.62
CA PHE A 116 -0.26 -25.61 -5.85
C PHE A 116 -0.08 -24.17 -5.38
N SER A 117 0.16 -23.99 -4.08
CA SER A 117 0.51 -22.68 -3.49
C SER A 117 1.89 -22.20 -3.94
N GLU A 118 2.76 -23.11 -4.39
CA GLU A 118 4.10 -22.83 -4.85
C GLU A 118 4.28 -23.27 -6.31
N PHE A 119 4.78 -22.37 -7.17
CA PHE A 119 4.99 -22.63 -8.59
C PHE A 119 6.13 -21.77 -9.17
N PRO A 120 6.86 -22.25 -10.20
CA PRO A 120 7.94 -21.50 -10.83
C PRO A 120 7.42 -20.37 -11.74
N ILE A 121 8.23 -19.33 -11.93
CA ILE A 121 8.00 -18.33 -12.97
C ILE A 121 8.66 -18.82 -14.26
N LEU A 122 7.87 -19.01 -15.32
CA LEU A 122 8.35 -19.54 -16.60
C LEU A 122 8.27 -18.51 -17.74
N ASP A 123 7.50 -17.44 -17.55
CA ASP A 123 7.33 -16.38 -18.54
C ASP A 123 8.33 -15.26 -18.24
N TYR A 124 9.33 -15.14 -19.12
CA TYR A 124 10.34 -14.10 -19.04
C TYR A 124 10.87 -13.74 -20.44
N GLN A 125 11.32 -12.51 -20.59
CA GLN A 125 11.83 -11.96 -21.84
C GLN A 125 13.00 -10.99 -21.56
N HIS A 126 14.05 -11.06 -22.38
CA HIS A 126 15.16 -10.10 -22.28
C HIS A 126 14.78 -8.75 -22.86
N SER A 127 15.38 -7.69 -22.32
CA SER A 127 15.26 -6.35 -22.86
C SER A 127 15.78 -6.25 -24.29
N ILE A 128 15.18 -5.38 -25.09
CA ILE A 128 15.45 -5.21 -26.51
C ILE A 128 15.77 -3.75 -26.79
N ASN A 129 16.96 -3.49 -27.33
CA ASN A 129 17.43 -2.14 -27.71
C ASN A 129 17.41 -1.11 -26.57
N THR A 130 17.63 -1.55 -25.33
CA THR A 130 17.77 -0.68 -24.15
C THR A 130 19.25 -0.41 -23.85
N THR A 131 19.56 0.72 -23.22
CA THR A 131 20.93 1.01 -22.78
C THR A 131 21.29 0.26 -21.50
N ILE A 132 20.29 -0.04 -20.68
CA ILE A 132 20.42 -0.88 -19.49
C ILE A 132 19.79 -2.24 -19.79
N ASP A 133 20.58 -3.31 -19.68
CA ASP A 133 20.12 -4.68 -19.85
C ASP A 133 19.27 -5.13 -18.67
N TYR A 134 18.14 -5.78 -18.94
CA TYR A 134 17.30 -6.42 -17.93
C TYR A 134 16.53 -7.62 -18.50
N THR A 135 16.02 -8.47 -17.61
CA THR A 135 15.10 -9.56 -17.94
C THR A 135 13.78 -9.31 -17.25
N HIS A 136 12.71 -9.15 -18.04
CA HIS A 136 11.35 -8.96 -17.54
C HIS A 136 10.72 -10.32 -17.21
N TYR A 137 10.15 -10.45 -16.02
CA TYR A 137 9.42 -11.64 -15.58
C TYR A 137 7.95 -11.31 -15.41
N THR A 138 7.10 -12.22 -15.87
CA THR A 138 5.64 -12.06 -15.81
C THR A 138 4.99 -13.22 -15.06
N ILE A 139 4.07 -12.90 -14.15
CA ILE A 139 3.26 -13.87 -13.42
C ILE A 139 1.79 -13.52 -13.63
N THR A 140 0.97 -14.53 -13.91
CA THR A 140 -0.49 -14.37 -13.98
C THR A 140 -1.16 -15.20 -12.88
N ILE A 141 -2.08 -14.60 -12.11
CA ILE A 141 -2.90 -15.27 -11.10
C ILE A 141 -4.36 -14.78 -11.20
N PRO A 142 -5.37 -15.67 -11.11
CA PRO A 142 -5.25 -17.12 -11.05
C PRO A 142 -4.72 -17.72 -12.37
N ASN A 143 -4.16 -18.92 -12.31
CA ASN A 143 -3.64 -19.66 -13.46
C ASN A 143 -3.94 -21.17 -13.34
N GLU A 144 -3.58 -21.98 -14.33
CA GLU A 144 -3.88 -23.42 -14.34
C GLU A 144 -3.36 -24.19 -13.12
N GLN A 145 -2.28 -23.71 -12.50
CA GLN A 145 -1.66 -24.32 -11.34
C GLN A 145 -2.20 -23.78 -10.02
N CYS A 146 -2.81 -22.59 -10.00
CA CYS A 146 -3.23 -21.91 -8.78
C CYS A 146 -4.57 -21.18 -9.00
N GLN A 147 -5.66 -21.81 -8.55
CA GLN A 147 -7.02 -21.28 -8.60
C GLN A 147 -7.49 -20.88 -7.20
N ILE A 148 -7.88 -19.61 -7.01
CA ILE A 148 -8.35 -19.10 -5.72
C ILE A 148 -9.85 -19.42 -5.56
N THR A 149 -10.22 -20.02 -4.44
CA THR A 149 -11.59 -20.49 -4.16
C THR A 149 -12.24 -19.82 -2.94
N MET A 150 -11.51 -18.92 -2.27
CA MET A 150 -12.00 -18.17 -1.10
C MET A 150 -11.65 -16.68 -1.20
N SER A 151 -12.54 -15.80 -0.75
CA SER A 151 -12.25 -14.37 -0.64
C SER A 151 -11.35 -14.06 0.56
N GLY A 152 -10.68 -12.92 0.54
CA GLY A 152 -9.75 -12.47 1.56
C GLY A 152 -8.57 -11.70 1.00
N ASN A 153 -7.56 -11.50 1.85
CA ASN A 153 -6.28 -10.91 1.45
C ASN A 153 -5.31 -12.02 1.05
N TYR A 154 -4.45 -11.72 0.08
CA TYR A 154 -3.47 -12.65 -0.44
C TYR A 154 -2.11 -11.97 -0.62
N ARG A 155 -1.05 -12.69 -0.29
CA ARG A 155 0.33 -12.25 -0.48
C ARG A 155 1.07 -13.27 -1.35
N LEU A 156 1.55 -12.80 -2.49
CA LEU A 156 2.44 -13.54 -3.38
C LEU A 156 3.89 -13.19 -3.05
N ARG A 157 4.65 -14.15 -2.55
CA ARG A 157 6.08 -13.98 -2.29
C ARG A 157 6.90 -14.58 -3.43
N ILE A 158 7.92 -13.86 -3.86
CA ILE A 158 8.83 -14.29 -4.92
C ILE A 158 10.17 -14.60 -4.28
N PHE A 159 10.71 -15.79 -4.57
CA PHE A 159 11.99 -16.28 -4.06
C PHE A 159 12.92 -16.57 -5.22
N ASP A 160 14.20 -16.26 -5.05
CA ASP A 160 15.25 -16.59 -6.01
C ASP A 160 15.93 -17.90 -5.60
N ARG A 161 15.74 -18.99 -6.37
CA ARG A 161 16.38 -20.28 -6.08
C ARG A 161 17.89 -20.24 -6.23
N ASN A 162 18.43 -19.34 -7.06
CA ASN A 162 19.86 -19.21 -7.30
C ASN A 162 20.56 -18.62 -6.07
N HIS A 163 19.84 -17.83 -5.26
CA HIS A 163 20.38 -17.16 -4.08
C HIS A 163 19.96 -17.82 -2.76
N ARG A 164 18.71 -17.63 -2.34
CA ARG A 164 18.22 -18.01 -1.00
C ARG A 164 16.70 -18.20 -1.00
N LEU A 165 16.26 -19.33 -0.46
CA LEU A 165 14.83 -19.69 -0.33
C LEU A 165 14.21 -19.27 1.00
N ASP A 166 15.00 -18.81 1.97
CA ASP A 166 14.53 -18.40 3.28
C ASP A 166 14.01 -16.96 3.32
N GLN A 167 14.36 -16.14 2.32
CA GLN A 167 13.97 -14.73 2.25
C GLN A 167 13.39 -14.40 0.87
N PRO A 168 12.21 -13.77 0.79
CA PRO A 168 11.66 -13.33 -0.48
C PRO A 168 12.48 -12.16 -1.05
N VAL A 169 12.62 -12.11 -2.37
CA VAL A 169 13.20 -10.98 -3.11
C VAL A 169 12.16 -9.89 -3.38
N ALA A 170 10.89 -10.28 -3.45
CA ALA A 170 9.75 -9.39 -3.57
C ALA A 170 8.48 -9.99 -2.94
N GLU A 171 7.54 -9.13 -2.56
CA GLU A 171 6.17 -9.53 -2.22
C GLU A 171 5.16 -8.64 -2.94
N VAL A 172 4.07 -9.24 -3.39
CA VAL A 172 2.90 -8.54 -3.95
C VAL A 172 1.70 -8.90 -3.10
N CYS A 173 0.99 -7.89 -2.64
CA CYS A 173 -0.22 -8.07 -1.85
C CYS A 173 -1.43 -7.67 -2.71
N PHE A 174 -2.50 -8.47 -2.66
CA PHE A 174 -3.72 -8.27 -3.42
C PHE A 174 -4.94 -8.81 -2.68
N MET A 175 -6.12 -8.44 -3.15
CA MET A 175 -7.39 -8.77 -2.50
C MET A 175 -8.29 -9.58 -3.43
N VAL A 176 -9.09 -10.47 -2.86
CA VAL A 176 -10.13 -11.20 -3.57
C VAL A 176 -11.45 -10.99 -2.85
N VAL A 177 -12.40 -10.31 -3.48
CA VAL A 177 -13.71 -10.01 -2.92
C VAL A 177 -14.76 -11.00 -3.38
N GLU A 178 -15.62 -11.44 -2.46
CA GLU A 178 -16.84 -12.18 -2.79
C GLU A 178 -18.04 -11.30 -2.37
N PRO A 179 -18.74 -10.63 -3.29
CA PRO A 179 -19.69 -9.56 -2.98
C PRO A 179 -20.97 -10.10 -2.31
N LYS A 180 -20.91 -10.32 -1.00
CA LYS A 180 -22.01 -10.73 -0.12
C LYS A 180 -22.59 -9.58 0.71
N ALA A 181 -21.86 -8.47 0.80
CA ALA A 181 -22.30 -7.22 1.40
C ALA A 181 -22.14 -6.08 0.39
N LYS A 182 -23.06 -5.12 0.43
CA LYS A 182 -23.03 -3.94 -0.42
C LYS A 182 -22.48 -2.76 0.37
N VAL A 183 -21.42 -2.15 -0.15
CA VAL A 183 -20.85 -0.92 0.38
C VAL A 183 -21.22 0.22 -0.55
N ALA A 184 -21.62 1.37 -0.01
CA ALA A 184 -21.80 2.59 -0.79
C ALA A 184 -21.20 3.79 -0.06
N LEU A 185 -20.56 4.67 -0.82
CA LEU A 185 -19.87 5.85 -0.32
C LEU A 185 -20.40 7.11 -0.99
N THR A 186 -20.43 8.21 -0.25
CA THR A 186 -20.68 9.56 -0.77
C THR A 186 -19.71 10.55 -0.15
N MET A 187 -19.29 11.56 -0.90
CA MET A 187 -18.36 12.59 -0.44
C MET A 187 -19.05 13.96 -0.40
N THR A 188 -18.75 14.75 0.62
CA THR A 188 -19.11 16.19 0.71
C THR A 188 -17.91 17.04 1.10
N THR A 189 -17.86 18.26 0.57
CA THR A 189 -16.88 19.31 0.91
C THR A 189 -17.43 20.31 1.94
N ILE A 190 -18.73 20.20 2.24
CA ILE A 190 -19.35 20.83 3.40
C ILE A 190 -19.22 19.81 4.53
N THR A 191 -18.16 19.94 5.31
CA THR A 191 -17.80 19.01 6.37
C THR A 191 -18.21 19.57 7.73
N ASP A 192 -18.21 18.72 8.76
CA ASP A 192 -18.43 19.18 10.13
C ASP A 192 -17.27 20.06 10.67
N LYS A 193 -16.12 20.13 9.96
CA LYS A 193 -14.96 20.97 10.32
C LYS A 193 -14.89 22.29 9.57
N ASP A 194 -15.20 22.27 8.28
CA ASP A 194 -15.15 23.45 7.41
C ASP A 194 -16.10 23.32 6.20
N VAL A 195 -16.33 24.44 5.53
CA VAL A 195 -17.13 24.51 4.31
C VAL A 195 -16.21 24.87 3.17
N ASN A 196 -15.99 23.94 2.24
CA ASN A 196 -15.12 24.14 1.08
C ASN A 196 -13.72 24.63 1.50
N GLY A 197 -13.18 24.04 2.58
CA GLY A 197 -11.89 24.40 3.14
C GLY A 197 -10.80 23.41 2.74
N LYS A 198 -10.26 22.72 3.74
CA LYS A 198 -9.13 21.79 3.60
C LYS A 198 -9.53 20.33 3.67
N HIS A 199 -10.82 20.05 3.84
CA HIS A 199 -11.31 18.71 4.15
C HIS A 199 -12.33 18.20 3.14
N GLN A 200 -12.43 16.87 3.11
CA GLN A 200 -13.50 16.12 2.46
C GLN A 200 -14.05 15.13 3.49
N GLN A 201 -15.37 14.99 3.56
CA GLN A 201 -16.04 14.09 4.50
C GLN A 201 -16.80 13.00 3.76
N ILE A 202 -16.65 11.77 4.24
CA ILE A 202 -17.25 10.59 3.64
C ILE A 202 -18.40 10.09 4.51
N SER A 203 -19.58 9.94 3.91
CA SER A 203 -20.65 9.11 4.46
C SER A 203 -20.59 7.74 3.80
N ALA A 204 -20.83 6.69 4.59
CA ALA A 204 -20.73 5.32 4.14
C ALA A 204 -21.94 4.49 4.60
N THR A 205 -22.38 3.55 3.78
CA THR A 205 -23.32 2.50 4.16
C THR A 205 -22.71 1.12 3.89
N LEU A 206 -23.01 0.20 4.78
CA LEU A 206 -22.69 -1.22 4.64
C LEU A 206 -23.97 -2.02 4.86
N GLU A 207 -24.50 -2.62 3.80
CA GLU A 207 -25.71 -3.44 3.80
C GLU A 207 -25.34 -4.92 3.67
N TYR A 208 -25.85 -5.76 4.56
CA TYR A 208 -25.54 -7.19 4.61
C TYR A 208 -26.77 -8.06 4.92
N PRO A 209 -27.89 -7.92 4.19
CA PRO A 209 -29.14 -8.61 4.53
C PRO A 209 -29.02 -10.15 4.53
N SER A 210 -28.04 -10.72 3.84
CA SER A 210 -27.78 -12.16 3.73
C SER A 210 -26.77 -12.69 4.75
N LEU A 211 -26.06 -11.83 5.49
CA LEU A 211 -25.06 -12.25 6.48
C LEU A 211 -25.68 -12.37 7.87
N ASN A 212 -25.37 -13.46 8.56
CA ASN A 212 -25.80 -13.66 9.94
C ASN A 212 -24.75 -13.06 10.90
N ILE A 213 -25.05 -11.85 11.39
CA ILE A 213 -24.18 -11.07 12.26
C ILE A 213 -24.88 -10.87 13.61
N SER A 214 -24.43 -11.59 14.62
CA SER A 214 -24.91 -11.47 16.00
C SER A 214 -23.97 -10.65 16.88
N ASP A 215 -22.67 -10.65 16.56
CA ASP A 215 -21.63 -9.92 17.29
C ASP A 215 -20.74 -9.17 16.28
N ARG A 216 -20.95 -7.85 16.18
CA ARG A 216 -20.22 -7.00 15.23
C ARG A 216 -18.71 -7.08 15.46
N GLU A 217 -18.26 -6.93 16.69
CA GLU A 217 -16.83 -6.76 16.99
C GLU A 217 -16.02 -8.00 16.65
N ARG A 218 -16.67 -9.17 16.66
CA ARG A 218 -16.03 -10.45 16.32
C ARG A 218 -16.25 -10.89 14.89
N GLN A 219 -17.26 -10.36 14.21
CA GLN A 219 -17.70 -10.85 12.90
C GLN A 219 -17.53 -9.84 11.78
N LEU A 220 -17.32 -8.56 12.08
CA LEU A 220 -17.09 -7.52 11.07
C LEU A 220 -15.77 -6.80 11.30
N TYR A 221 -15.05 -6.60 10.21
CA TYR A 221 -13.85 -5.78 10.18
C TYR A 221 -13.94 -4.84 8.98
N THR A 222 -13.86 -3.54 9.19
CA THR A 222 -14.02 -2.52 8.14
C THR A 222 -12.78 -1.64 8.05
N VAL A 223 -12.40 -1.29 6.82
CA VAL A 223 -11.27 -0.40 6.55
C VAL A 223 -11.72 0.67 5.58
N MET A 224 -11.67 1.94 5.99
CA MET A 224 -11.88 3.10 5.12
C MET A 224 -10.53 3.75 4.81
N MET A 225 -10.29 4.13 3.56
CA MET A 225 -9.03 4.71 3.09
C MET A 225 -9.30 5.87 2.14
N GLN A 226 -8.32 6.76 2.04
CA GLN A 226 -8.22 7.81 1.02
C GLN A 226 -7.03 7.47 0.14
N ASN A 227 -7.22 7.39 -1.18
CA ASN A 227 -6.21 6.98 -2.16
C ASN A 227 -5.41 5.77 -1.69
N TRP A 228 -6.10 4.73 -1.19
CA TRP A 228 -5.54 3.52 -0.56
C TRP A 228 -4.52 3.73 0.57
N HIS A 229 -4.35 4.95 1.07
CA HIS A 229 -3.49 5.31 2.20
C HIS A 229 -4.32 5.70 3.44
N SER A 230 -3.62 5.91 4.56
CA SER A 230 -4.18 6.45 5.81
C SER A 230 -5.43 5.71 6.32
N PRO A 231 -5.36 4.39 6.57
CA PRO A 231 -6.53 3.62 6.94
C PRO A 231 -7.21 4.09 8.23
N ARG A 232 -8.54 3.97 8.23
CA ARG A 232 -9.42 4.07 9.40
C ARG A 232 -10.07 2.71 9.61
N ILE A 233 -9.65 2.02 10.66
CA ILE A 233 -10.02 0.63 10.91
C ILE A 233 -11.11 0.58 11.99
N ASN A 234 -12.18 -0.19 11.73
CA ASN A 234 -13.25 -0.50 12.68
C ASN A 234 -13.90 0.71 13.37
N VAL A 235 -14.01 1.83 12.66
CA VAL A 235 -14.74 3.01 13.13
C VAL A 235 -16.19 2.59 13.46
N PRO A 236 -16.68 2.83 14.70
CA PRO A 236 -18.06 2.51 15.06
C PRO A 236 -19.07 3.28 14.18
N PRO A 237 -20.16 2.66 13.70
CA PRO A 237 -21.13 3.36 12.86
C PRO A 237 -22.01 4.32 13.67
N THR A 238 -22.40 5.44 13.06
CA THR A 238 -23.39 6.38 13.61
C THR A 238 -24.75 5.72 13.79
N TYR A 239 -25.17 4.87 12.84
CA TYR A 239 -26.42 4.14 12.89
C TYR A 239 -26.20 2.65 12.65
N GLN A 240 -26.87 1.84 13.46
CA GLN A 240 -26.87 0.39 13.33
C GLN A 240 -28.29 -0.14 13.16
N MET A 241 -28.47 -0.96 12.13
CA MET A 241 -29.71 -1.65 11.80
C MET A 241 -29.45 -3.16 11.75
N LYS A 242 -30.51 -3.96 11.81
CA LYS A 242 -30.39 -5.43 11.73
C LYS A 242 -29.69 -5.88 10.44
N SER A 243 -29.93 -5.19 9.32
CA SER A 243 -29.43 -5.55 7.99
C SER A 243 -28.29 -4.64 7.48
N GLY A 244 -27.77 -3.74 8.30
CA GLY A 244 -26.73 -2.83 7.84
C GLY A 244 -26.26 -1.79 8.85
N MET A 245 -25.28 -1.00 8.42
CA MET A 245 -24.64 0.08 9.16
C MET A 245 -24.54 1.34 8.31
N LYS A 246 -24.54 2.49 8.97
CA LYS A 246 -24.32 3.78 8.33
C LYS A 246 -23.39 4.63 9.18
N TRP A 247 -22.40 5.22 8.52
CA TRP A 247 -21.58 6.31 9.01
C TRP A 247 -22.07 7.57 8.33
N ASP A 248 -22.63 8.48 9.11
CA ASP A 248 -23.16 9.75 8.63
C ASP A 248 -22.74 10.83 9.62
N HIS A 249 -22.18 11.94 9.14
CA HIS A 249 -21.58 12.96 10.00
C HIS A 249 -20.58 12.37 11.02
N ASP A 250 -19.73 11.43 10.58
CA ASP A 250 -18.69 10.84 11.44
C ASP A 250 -17.38 11.60 11.29
N GLU A 251 -16.88 12.16 12.40
CA GLU A 251 -15.63 12.95 12.43
C GLU A 251 -14.39 12.13 12.03
N ASN A 252 -14.41 10.80 12.21
CA ASN A 252 -13.30 9.92 11.84
C ASN A 252 -13.19 9.74 10.32
N TYR A 253 -14.27 10.01 9.58
CA TYR A 253 -14.33 9.98 8.12
C TYR A 253 -14.21 11.38 7.51
N ILE A 254 -13.63 12.33 8.24
CA ILE A 254 -13.17 13.61 7.73
C ILE A 254 -11.68 13.51 7.41
N PHE A 255 -11.35 13.62 6.13
CA PHE A 255 -10.00 13.53 5.59
C PHE A 255 -9.48 14.92 5.22
N LEU A 256 -8.17 15.11 5.35
CA LEU A 256 -7.50 16.22 4.68
C LEU A 256 -7.56 15.97 3.18
N ALA A 257 -8.00 16.97 2.41
CA ALA A 257 -8.25 16.79 0.98
C ALA A 257 -6.96 16.69 0.16
N GLY A 258 -5.82 17.15 0.70
CA GLY A 258 -4.55 17.14 -0.02
C GLY A 258 -4.58 17.98 -1.29
N ASN A 259 -3.71 17.64 -2.24
CA ASN A 259 -3.63 18.25 -3.56
C ASN A 259 -3.46 17.15 -4.62
N GLU A 260 -3.61 17.51 -5.89
CA GLU A 260 -3.32 16.59 -6.98
C GLU A 260 -1.87 16.11 -6.91
N TYR A 261 -1.59 14.86 -7.26
CA TYR A 261 -0.22 14.37 -7.33
C TYR A 261 0.55 15.11 -8.42
N HIS A 262 1.85 15.34 -8.20
CA HIS A 262 2.75 15.70 -9.29
C HIS A 262 2.79 14.57 -10.32
N LYS A 263 3.13 14.88 -11.57
CA LYS A 263 3.25 13.88 -12.63
C LYS A 263 4.29 14.27 -13.68
N PHE A 264 4.89 13.25 -14.28
CA PHE A 264 5.70 13.40 -15.48
C PHE A 264 5.60 12.12 -16.31
N GLU A 265 6.07 12.20 -17.56
CA GLU A 265 6.15 11.08 -18.47
C GLU A 265 7.53 11.07 -19.12
N ILE A 266 8.21 9.93 -19.13
CA ILE A 266 9.45 9.68 -19.90
C ILE A 266 9.09 8.67 -21.00
N LEU A 267 8.57 9.15 -22.15
CA LEU A 267 8.15 8.25 -23.24
C LEU A 267 9.25 7.96 -24.27
N ALA A 268 10.29 8.79 -24.29
CA ALA A 268 11.45 8.67 -25.15
C ALA A 268 12.70 9.18 -24.43
N THR A 269 13.86 8.60 -24.74
CA THR A 269 15.17 9.08 -24.26
C THR A 269 15.80 10.12 -25.19
N SER A 270 15.27 10.28 -26.40
CA SER A 270 15.79 11.19 -27.43
C SER A 270 15.36 12.65 -27.25
N HIS A 271 14.29 12.91 -26.50
CA HIS A 271 13.76 14.25 -26.28
C HIS A 271 12.90 14.31 -25.00
N PRO A 272 12.78 15.49 -24.35
CA PRO A 272 11.91 15.66 -23.19
C PRO A 272 10.42 15.51 -23.55
N THR A 273 9.68 14.86 -22.65
CA THR A 273 8.21 14.75 -22.69
C THR A 273 7.59 15.46 -21.48
N MET A 274 6.33 15.17 -21.14
CA MET A 274 5.60 15.91 -20.09
C MET A 274 6.38 15.95 -18.76
N GLY A 275 6.54 17.14 -18.19
CA GLY A 275 7.17 17.33 -16.88
C GLY A 275 8.72 17.25 -16.87
N ILE A 276 9.34 17.00 -18.02
CA ILE A 276 10.80 16.90 -18.16
C ILE A 276 11.34 18.19 -18.79
N GLU A 277 12.33 18.80 -18.14
CA GLU A 277 13.04 19.97 -18.66
C GLU A 277 14.05 19.58 -19.75
N ARG A 278 14.86 18.56 -19.47
CA ARG A 278 15.90 18.06 -20.39
C ARG A 278 16.23 16.59 -20.13
N ILE A 279 16.71 15.92 -21.17
CA ILE A 279 17.28 14.57 -21.09
C ILE A 279 18.69 14.64 -21.67
N GLU A 280 19.66 14.06 -20.97
CA GLU A 280 21.06 14.03 -21.38
C GLU A 280 21.64 12.62 -21.29
N TRP A 281 22.63 12.36 -22.14
CA TRP A 281 23.44 11.15 -22.07
C TRP A 281 24.71 11.46 -21.28
N ASN A 282 24.94 10.75 -20.17
CA ASN A 282 26.12 10.98 -19.32
C ASN A 282 27.35 10.15 -19.69
N GLY A 283 27.28 9.39 -20.78
CA GLY A 283 28.33 8.45 -21.21
C GLY A 283 27.99 6.99 -20.95
N HIS A 284 27.07 6.72 -20.03
CA HIS A 284 26.70 5.36 -19.60
C HIS A 284 25.21 5.08 -19.62
N GLN A 285 24.39 6.06 -19.28
CA GLN A 285 22.93 5.97 -19.25
C GLN A 285 22.31 7.35 -19.54
N TYR A 286 20.99 7.38 -19.71
CA TYR A 286 20.24 8.62 -19.82
C TYR A 286 19.91 9.19 -18.43
N ASP A 287 20.03 10.51 -18.31
CA ASP A 287 19.61 11.30 -17.15
C ASP A 287 18.45 12.20 -17.58
N ALA A 288 17.29 12.04 -16.96
CA ALA A 288 16.13 12.93 -17.13
C ALA A 288 16.10 13.94 -15.97
N TYR A 289 15.97 15.21 -16.31
CA TYR A 289 15.83 16.29 -15.32
C TYR A 289 14.41 16.82 -15.38
N LEU A 290 13.68 16.66 -14.28
CA LEU A 290 12.32 17.16 -14.18
C LEU A 290 12.32 18.69 -14.03
N HIS A 291 11.23 19.33 -14.42
CA HIS A 291 11.03 20.71 -14.03
C HIS A 291 11.02 20.83 -12.50
N PRO A 292 11.71 21.83 -11.92
CA PRO A 292 11.74 21.97 -10.46
C PRO A 292 10.34 22.23 -9.89
N ASP A 293 9.95 21.42 -8.92
CA ASP A 293 8.71 21.62 -8.18
C ASP A 293 8.85 22.80 -7.20
N VAL A 294 7.74 23.47 -6.95
CA VAL A 294 7.64 24.60 -6.00
C VAL A 294 6.45 24.37 -5.07
N PRO A 295 6.45 24.97 -3.86
CA PRO A 295 5.28 24.94 -2.98
C PRO A 295 4.01 25.41 -3.71
N ARG A 296 2.89 24.74 -3.46
CA ARG A 296 1.61 24.94 -4.15
C ARG A 296 0.58 25.62 -3.23
N PRO A 297 0.62 26.96 -3.06
CA PRO A 297 -0.27 27.68 -2.14
C PRO A 297 -1.72 27.80 -2.64
N PHE A 298 -1.97 27.50 -3.92
CA PHE A 298 -3.29 27.55 -4.54
C PHE A 298 -3.60 26.24 -5.26
N TYR A 299 -4.89 25.91 -5.35
CA TYR A 299 -5.36 24.77 -6.11
C TYR A 299 -5.30 25.06 -7.61
N LEU A 300 -4.77 24.11 -8.37
CA LEU A 300 -4.86 24.07 -9.83
C LEU A 300 -5.42 22.69 -10.21
N THR A 301 -6.42 22.67 -11.08
CA THR A 301 -6.95 21.41 -11.61
C THR A 301 -5.91 20.79 -12.53
N ASP A 302 -5.21 19.77 -12.04
CA ASP A 302 -4.24 19.01 -12.80
C ASP A 302 -4.30 17.52 -12.41
N GLU A 303 -5.35 16.82 -12.88
CA GLU A 303 -5.60 15.44 -12.46
C GLU A 303 -4.40 14.52 -12.75
N ALA A 304 -3.97 13.76 -11.74
CA ALA A 304 -2.92 12.77 -11.84
C ALA A 304 -3.42 11.39 -11.40
N ALA A 305 -2.61 10.35 -11.62
CA ALA A 305 -2.97 8.98 -11.27
C ALA A 305 -2.74 8.65 -9.79
N LYS A 306 -2.87 9.61 -8.86
CA LYS A 306 -2.94 9.37 -7.40
C LYS A 306 -1.80 8.49 -6.82
N GLY A 307 -0.59 8.61 -7.39
CA GLY A 307 0.59 7.85 -6.97
C GLY A 307 0.88 6.62 -7.83
N PHE A 308 -0.04 6.20 -8.69
CA PHE A 308 0.18 5.09 -9.62
C PHE A 308 1.12 5.49 -10.78
N SER A 309 1.75 4.48 -11.37
CA SER A 309 2.62 4.59 -12.54
C SER A 309 2.17 3.64 -13.64
N LEU A 310 2.61 3.91 -14.87
CA LEU A 310 2.38 3.05 -16.02
C LEU A 310 3.66 3.03 -16.86
N VAL A 311 4.31 1.86 -16.96
CA VAL A 311 5.43 1.65 -17.90
C VAL A 311 4.88 1.75 -19.32
N ARG A 312 5.49 2.61 -20.13
CA ARG A 312 5.14 2.79 -21.54
C ARG A 312 6.17 3.61 -22.31
N ASN A 313 6.31 3.34 -23.60
CA ASN A 313 7.07 4.14 -24.55
C ASN A 313 6.15 4.93 -25.51
N SER A 314 6.75 5.73 -26.40
CA SER A 314 6.02 6.52 -27.41
C SER A 314 5.30 5.68 -28.46
N ASP A 315 5.82 4.48 -28.74
CA ASP A 315 5.36 3.61 -29.83
C ASP A 315 4.25 2.66 -29.37
N ARG A 316 4.07 2.52 -28.05
CA ARG A 316 3.09 1.68 -27.36
C ARG A 316 3.14 0.23 -27.82
N GLN A 317 4.36 -0.28 -27.95
CA GLN A 317 4.65 -1.66 -28.33
C GLN A 317 5.67 -2.23 -27.37
N GLU A 318 5.39 -3.45 -26.90
CA GLU A 318 6.32 -4.25 -26.09
C GLU A 318 6.94 -3.43 -24.93
N ASP A 319 6.08 -2.65 -24.26
CA ASP A 319 6.48 -1.68 -23.23
C ASP A 319 7.32 -2.34 -22.11
N ASP A 320 7.04 -3.62 -21.82
CA ASP A 320 7.73 -4.41 -20.79
C ASP A 320 9.19 -4.73 -21.12
N VAL A 321 9.61 -4.73 -22.40
CA VAL A 321 10.97 -5.14 -22.81
C VAL A 321 11.73 -4.11 -23.64
N THR A 322 11.04 -3.09 -24.14
CA THR A 322 11.66 -2.03 -24.98
C THR A 322 11.82 -0.70 -24.24
N CYS A 323 11.14 -0.52 -23.10
CA CYS A 323 11.33 0.67 -22.27
C CYS A 323 12.70 0.62 -21.58
N ASP A 324 13.48 1.68 -21.71
CA ASP A 324 14.80 1.81 -21.08
C ASP A 324 14.68 2.27 -19.61
N TYR A 325 15.77 2.12 -18.86
CA TYR A 325 15.91 2.69 -17.54
C TYR A 325 16.70 4.00 -17.59
N VAL A 326 16.19 5.02 -16.89
CA VAL A 326 16.71 6.38 -16.90
C VAL A 326 16.92 6.84 -15.46
N SER A 327 17.96 7.61 -15.19
CA SER A 327 18.12 8.28 -13.90
C SER A 327 17.32 9.57 -13.88
N VAL A 328 16.28 9.61 -13.05
CA VAL A 328 15.36 10.73 -12.94
C VAL A 328 15.78 11.62 -11.79
N ASN A 329 16.05 12.88 -12.11
CA ASN A 329 16.51 13.90 -11.18
C ASN A 329 15.33 14.76 -10.77
N TYR A 330 14.92 14.61 -9.52
CA TYR A 330 13.86 15.35 -8.88
C TYR A 330 14.44 16.57 -8.17
N GLN A 331 13.73 17.70 -8.23
CA GLN A 331 14.07 18.91 -7.50
C GLN A 331 12.82 19.55 -6.91
N LEU A 332 12.86 19.87 -5.61
CA LEU A 332 11.84 20.67 -4.92
C LEU A 332 12.49 21.96 -4.37
N GLN A 333 12.14 23.10 -4.95
CA GLN A 333 12.59 24.42 -4.54
C GLN A 333 11.77 24.93 -3.35
N ALA A 334 12.16 24.52 -2.15
CA ALA A 334 11.51 24.91 -0.90
C ALA A 334 12.54 25.11 0.23
N PRO A 335 12.26 25.97 1.23
CA PRO A 335 13.08 26.06 2.43
C PRO A 335 13.17 24.72 3.17
N TYR A 336 14.28 24.52 3.90
CA TYR A 336 14.45 23.31 4.71
C TYR A 336 13.45 23.27 5.86
N HIS A 337 12.55 22.30 5.84
CA HIS A 337 11.54 22.03 6.87
C HIS A 337 11.57 20.56 7.32
N GLY A 338 12.77 19.97 7.44
CA GLY A 338 12.98 18.57 7.77
C GLY A 338 13.18 17.68 6.55
N ASN A 339 13.24 16.36 6.78
CA ASN A 339 13.42 15.40 5.70
C ASN A 339 12.21 15.39 4.77
N ARG A 340 12.46 15.16 3.49
CA ARG A 340 11.42 15.00 2.46
C ARG A 340 11.67 13.72 1.71
N TYR A 341 10.61 12.98 1.44
CA TYR A 341 10.64 11.74 0.69
C TYR A 341 9.77 11.87 -0.55
N ILE A 342 10.20 11.29 -1.66
CA ILE A 342 9.36 11.12 -2.84
C ILE A 342 8.48 9.90 -2.62
N PHE A 343 7.20 10.03 -2.89
CA PHE A 343 6.24 8.99 -2.61
C PHE A 343 5.22 8.84 -3.74
N GLY A 344 5.00 7.60 -4.13
CA GLY A 344 3.93 7.14 -5.01
C GLY A 344 3.74 5.65 -4.78
N GLN A 345 2.66 5.06 -5.27
CA GLN A 345 2.42 3.62 -5.16
C GLN A 345 3.58 2.81 -5.76
N TRP A 346 4.21 3.33 -6.82
CA TRP A 346 5.35 2.71 -7.51
C TRP A 346 6.64 2.64 -6.67
N THR A 347 6.71 3.32 -5.52
CA THR A 347 7.83 3.15 -4.59
C THR A 347 7.79 1.80 -3.88
N ASN A 348 6.67 1.07 -3.96
CA ASN A 348 6.50 -0.29 -3.47
C ASN A 348 6.98 -0.46 -2.02
N SER A 349 6.70 0.53 -1.15
CA SER A 349 7.11 0.53 0.27
C SER A 349 8.54 0.02 0.49
N SER A 350 9.43 0.27 -0.48
CA SER A 350 10.83 -0.11 -0.37
C SER A 350 11.50 0.81 0.64
N ASP A 351 12.79 0.59 0.91
CA ASP A 351 13.48 1.32 1.96
C ASP A 351 13.28 2.83 1.78
N SER A 352 12.64 3.49 2.75
CA SER A 352 12.30 4.91 2.61
C SER A 352 13.56 5.77 2.39
N ARG A 353 14.73 5.26 2.76
CA ARG A 353 16.03 5.89 2.47
C ARG A 353 16.33 6.02 0.98
N ASP A 354 15.81 5.14 0.13
CA ASP A 354 16.01 5.18 -1.33
C ASP A 354 15.26 6.35 -1.98
N TYR A 355 14.26 6.90 -1.29
CA TYR A 355 13.47 8.05 -1.75
C TYR A 355 13.67 9.31 -0.91
N LEU A 356 14.62 9.28 0.04
CA LEU A 356 14.98 10.44 0.84
C LEU A 356 15.67 11.48 -0.05
N MET A 357 15.19 12.72 0.00
CA MET A 357 15.81 13.83 -0.72
C MET A 357 16.91 14.49 0.11
N TYR A 358 18.04 14.75 -0.55
CA TYR A 358 19.13 15.54 -0.02
C TYR A 358 18.80 17.04 -0.11
N TYR A 359 19.08 17.80 0.94
CA TYR A 359 18.89 19.25 0.93
C TYR A 359 20.18 20.00 0.57
N ASP A 360 20.15 20.79 -0.51
CA ASP A 360 21.23 21.68 -0.88
C ASP A 360 20.97 23.11 -0.37
N ASN A 361 21.78 23.55 0.59
CA ASN A 361 21.69 24.91 1.16
C ASN A 361 22.08 26.01 0.16
N THR A 362 22.89 25.69 -0.86
CA THR A 362 23.35 26.68 -1.85
C THR A 362 22.24 27.05 -2.83
N THR A 363 21.46 26.06 -3.26
CA THR A 363 20.31 26.25 -4.14
C THR A 363 18.99 26.42 -3.37
N SER A 364 19.01 26.20 -2.05
CA SER A 364 17.82 26.17 -1.19
C SER A 364 16.74 25.23 -1.72
N SER A 365 17.13 24.01 -2.08
CA SER A 365 16.23 23.01 -2.67
C SER A 365 16.58 21.59 -2.26
N TYR A 366 15.58 20.73 -2.25
CA TYR A 366 15.72 19.29 -2.11
C TYR A 366 16.00 18.64 -3.46
N HIS A 367 16.81 17.58 -3.47
CA HIS A 367 17.22 16.84 -4.65
C HIS A 367 17.20 15.33 -4.40
N ALA A 368 16.81 14.55 -5.40
CA ALA A 368 16.98 13.09 -5.41
C ALA A 368 17.17 12.59 -6.83
N THR A 369 17.93 11.50 -6.99
CA THR A 369 18.09 10.81 -8.27
C THR A 369 17.60 9.37 -8.11
N ILE A 370 16.59 9.00 -8.88
CA ILE A 370 15.94 7.68 -8.80
C ILE A 370 15.97 7.04 -10.19
N MET A 371 16.47 5.81 -10.26
CA MET A 371 16.43 5.03 -11.50
C MET A 371 15.02 4.49 -11.74
N GLN A 372 14.43 4.86 -12.88
CA GLN A 372 13.06 4.51 -13.25
C GLN A 372 12.99 4.05 -14.70
N LYS A 373 12.13 3.07 -14.98
CA LYS A 373 11.83 2.63 -16.34
C LYS A 373 11.01 3.69 -17.06
N GLN A 374 11.14 3.82 -18.38
CA GLN A 374 10.29 4.72 -19.16
C GLN A 374 8.79 4.51 -18.88
N GLY A 375 8.04 5.60 -18.79
CA GLY A 375 6.62 5.54 -18.43
C GLY A 375 6.07 6.83 -17.83
N TYR A 376 4.81 6.75 -17.40
CA TYR A 376 4.11 7.76 -16.60
C TYR A 376 4.33 7.49 -15.13
N TYR A 377 4.63 8.54 -14.36
CA TYR A 377 4.76 8.47 -12.91
C TYR A 377 3.98 9.61 -12.27
N SER A 378 3.25 9.30 -11.20
CA SER A 378 2.68 10.31 -10.33
C SER A 378 3.21 10.17 -8.91
N TYR A 379 3.47 11.29 -8.24
CA TYR A 379 4.14 11.32 -6.93
C TYR A 379 3.74 12.54 -6.10
N ILE A 380 4.03 12.49 -4.82
CA ILE A 380 3.97 13.59 -3.86
C ILE A 380 5.21 13.58 -2.98
N TYR A 381 5.48 14.71 -2.34
CA TYR A 381 6.46 14.83 -1.28
C TYR A 381 5.79 14.56 0.08
N VAL A 382 6.41 13.71 0.89
CA VAL A 382 5.94 13.37 2.24
C VAL A 382 7.00 13.65 3.30
N ASP A 383 6.56 13.83 4.54
CA ASP A 383 7.43 14.00 5.72
C ASP A 383 7.87 12.66 6.35
N ASP A 384 8.62 12.70 7.46
CA ASP A 384 9.05 11.51 8.21
C ASP A 384 7.88 10.68 8.80
N LYS A 385 6.64 11.17 8.74
CA LYS A 385 5.44 10.42 9.14
C LYS A 385 4.69 9.85 7.93
N GLY A 386 5.13 10.19 6.72
CA GLY A 386 4.52 9.80 5.45
C GLY A 386 3.22 10.54 5.19
N LEU A 387 3.05 11.69 5.84
CA LEU A 387 1.97 12.60 5.54
C LEU A 387 2.42 13.52 4.40
N PRO A 388 1.50 13.93 3.50
CA PRO A 388 1.81 14.95 2.49
C PRO A 388 2.50 16.16 3.13
N ALA A 389 3.63 16.55 2.56
CA ALA A 389 4.40 17.68 3.04
C ALA A 389 3.56 18.97 2.96
N GLU A 390 3.88 19.94 3.80
CA GLU A 390 3.18 21.23 3.82
C GLU A 390 3.29 22.00 2.50
N THR A 391 4.29 21.65 1.68
CA THR A 391 4.48 22.18 0.32
C THR A 391 3.35 21.79 -0.64
N GLU A 392 2.61 20.71 -0.35
CA GLU A 392 1.54 20.21 -1.21
C GLU A 392 0.24 20.98 -1.06
N GLY A 393 -0.07 21.43 0.15
CA GLY A 393 -1.35 22.09 0.46
C GLY A 393 -2.52 21.11 0.65
N ASN A 394 -3.69 21.66 0.95
CA ASN A 394 -4.93 20.91 1.17
C ASN A 394 -6.10 21.71 0.63
N PHE A 395 -6.78 21.18 -0.40
CA PHE A 395 -7.81 21.87 -1.14
C PHE A 395 -9.02 20.96 -1.33
N PHE A 396 -10.20 21.41 -0.89
CA PHE A 396 -11.42 20.61 -0.97
C PHE A 396 -11.77 20.13 -2.40
N GLN A 397 -11.27 20.82 -3.44
CA GLN A 397 -11.49 20.50 -4.85
C GLN A 397 -10.70 19.28 -5.35
N THR A 398 -9.68 18.84 -4.62
CA THR A 398 -8.77 17.78 -5.04
C THR A 398 -9.52 16.48 -5.36
N SER A 399 -9.22 15.88 -6.51
CA SER A 399 -9.77 14.59 -6.91
C SER A 399 -9.07 13.45 -6.17
N ASN A 400 -9.71 12.99 -5.11
CA ASN A 400 -9.33 11.80 -4.37
C ASN A 400 -10.17 10.58 -4.78
N SER A 401 -9.68 9.43 -4.39
CA SER A 401 -10.41 8.17 -4.37
C SER A 401 -10.61 7.75 -2.92
N TYR A 402 -11.76 7.19 -2.58
CA TYR A 402 -12.06 6.70 -1.24
C TYR A 402 -12.50 5.26 -1.33
N GLN A 403 -11.89 4.41 -0.54
CA GLN A 403 -12.13 2.97 -0.59
C GLN A 403 -12.65 2.49 0.75
N MET A 404 -13.61 1.58 0.71
CA MET A 404 -14.05 0.86 1.90
C MET A 404 -14.07 -0.64 1.66
N LEU A 405 -13.35 -1.37 2.50
CA LEU A 405 -13.32 -2.83 2.56
C LEU A 405 -14.16 -3.30 3.75
N ALA A 406 -14.95 -4.35 3.54
CA ALA A 406 -15.75 -4.98 4.58
C ALA A 406 -15.46 -6.49 4.61
N TYR A 407 -14.88 -6.94 5.72
CA TYR A 407 -14.61 -8.33 5.99
C TYR A 407 -15.64 -8.91 6.95
N TYR A 408 -15.97 -10.17 6.75
CA TYR A 408 -16.90 -10.94 7.56
C TYR A 408 -16.28 -12.24 8.03
N ARG A 409 -16.44 -12.54 9.31
CA ARG A 409 -16.10 -13.84 9.89
C ARG A 409 -17.38 -14.53 10.40
N PRO A 410 -17.80 -15.66 9.80
CA PRO A 410 -18.95 -16.40 10.29
C PRO A 410 -18.70 -16.98 11.68
N ILE A 411 -19.77 -17.27 12.43
CA ILE A 411 -19.68 -17.97 13.71
C ILE A 411 -19.03 -19.34 13.48
N GLY A 412 -17.96 -19.65 14.23
CA GLY A 412 -17.16 -20.86 14.00
C GLY A 412 -16.22 -20.79 12.78
N GLY A 413 -16.20 -19.67 12.06
CA GLY A 413 -15.30 -19.42 10.94
C GLY A 413 -13.83 -19.39 11.37
N ARG A 414 -12.96 -19.99 10.56
CA ARG A 414 -11.52 -20.08 10.83
C ARG A 414 -10.73 -18.87 10.34
N THR A 415 -11.30 -18.05 9.45
CA THR A 415 -10.65 -16.90 8.81
C THR A 415 -11.67 -15.82 8.43
N TRP A 416 -11.20 -14.62 8.09
CA TRP A 416 -12.00 -13.49 7.64
C TRP A 416 -12.17 -13.45 6.11
N LEU A 417 -13.41 -13.37 5.64
CA LEU A 417 -13.76 -13.28 4.21
C LEU A 417 -13.92 -11.82 3.80
N LEU A 418 -13.34 -11.40 2.67
CA LEU A 418 -13.63 -10.07 2.11
C LEU A 418 -14.97 -10.12 1.37
N VAL A 419 -16.00 -9.50 1.95
CA VAL A 419 -17.39 -9.64 1.49
C VAL A 419 -17.97 -8.40 0.81
N GLY A 420 -17.30 -7.26 0.93
CA GLY A 420 -17.73 -6.00 0.33
C GLY A 420 -16.53 -5.11 0.04
N PHE A 421 -16.62 -4.41 -1.09
CA PHE A 421 -15.68 -3.40 -1.52
C PHE A 421 -16.44 -2.30 -2.25
N CYS A 422 -16.04 -1.05 -2.05
CA CYS A 422 -16.46 0.08 -2.87
C CYS A 422 -15.31 1.07 -2.99
N GLU A 423 -15.15 1.64 -4.17
CA GLU A 423 -14.28 2.76 -4.46
C GLU A 423 -15.12 3.91 -5.02
N LEU A 424 -14.96 5.09 -4.44
CA LEU A 424 -15.59 6.34 -4.84
C LEU A 424 -14.52 7.32 -5.32
N LEU A 425 -14.62 7.78 -6.55
CA LEU A 425 -13.86 8.93 -7.03
C LEU A 425 -14.60 10.21 -6.65
N SER A 426 -13.97 11.09 -5.89
CA SER A 426 -14.50 12.42 -5.57
C SER A 426 -14.34 13.31 -6.81
N ARG A 427 -15.44 13.53 -7.53
CA ARG A 427 -15.54 14.46 -8.66
C ARG A 427 -16.77 15.33 -8.48
#